data_AF-R9P5K2-F1
#
_entry.id   AF-R9P5K2-F1
#
_cell.length_a   1.000
_cell.length_b   1.000
_cell.length_c   1.000
_cell.angle_alpha   90.00
_cell.angle_beta   90.00
_cell.angle_gamma   90.00
#
_symmetry.space_group_name_H-M   'P 1'
#
loop_
_entity.id
_entity.type
_entity.pdbx_description
1 polymer ?
#
loop_
_entity_poly.entity_id
_entity_poly.type
_entity_poly.pdbx_seq_one_letter_code
_entity_poly.pdbx_strand_id
1 'polypeptide(L)'
;MSFEFAPLSASQASRSMRLLLARLPTKPPTPGMDLPDITTKTVASDTLQKIEVTYKNKQKLVLDHLASEANLSDLVKKVGTAIDGADIGHGTDFELK
;
A
#
# COMPACT_ATOMS: atom_id res chain seq x y z
N MET A 1 -8.66 4.13 -1.05
CA MET A 1 -7.67 3.39 -0.25
C MET A 1 -7.71 3.91 1.18
N SER A 2 -7.61 3.02 2.16
CA SER A 2 -7.56 3.37 3.59
C SER A 2 -6.38 2.67 4.25
N PHE A 3 -5.61 3.42 5.04
CA PHE A 3 -4.45 2.93 5.79
C PHE A 3 -4.64 3.26 7.27
N GLU A 4 -4.85 2.25 8.10
CA GLU A 4 -4.85 2.38 9.55
C GLU A 4 -3.51 1.88 10.08
N PHE A 5 -2.69 2.74 10.69
CA PHE A 5 -1.38 2.31 11.20
C PHE A 5 -0.90 3.07 12.44
N ALA A 6 0.08 2.50 13.15
CA ALA A 6 0.69 3.11 14.33
C ALA A 6 1.98 3.85 13.93
N PRO A 7 1.93 5.15 13.56
CA PRO A 7 3.04 5.85 12.91
C PRO A 7 4.28 6.00 13.79
N LEU A 8 4.08 5.98 15.12
CA LEU A 8 5.16 6.09 16.10
C LEU A 8 5.74 4.73 16.49
N SER A 9 5.15 3.63 16.04
CA SER A 9 5.72 2.32 16.30
C SER A 9 7.08 2.18 15.61
N ALA A 10 8.02 1.59 16.35
CA ALA A 10 9.32 1.19 15.84
C ALA A 10 9.24 -0.11 15.02
N SER A 11 8.07 -0.75 14.89
CA SER A 11 7.91 -1.98 14.13
C SER A 11 8.34 -1.84 12.66
N GLN A 12 8.82 -2.94 12.09
CA GLN A 12 9.13 -2.99 10.66
C GLN A 12 7.89 -2.69 9.83
N ALA A 13 6.74 -3.24 10.21
CA ALA A 13 5.47 -2.99 9.56
C ALA A 13 5.07 -1.50 9.53
N SER A 14 5.15 -0.79 10.66
CA SER A 14 4.87 0.65 10.71
C SER A 14 5.83 1.45 9.83
N ARG A 15 7.12 1.09 9.80
CA ARG A 15 8.09 1.70 8.89
C ARG A 15 7.73 1.44 7.42
N SER A 16 7.39 0.21 7.07
CA SER A 16 6.95 -0.18 5.73
C SER A 16 5.72 0.60 5.29
N MET A 17 4.74 0.77 6.18
CA MET A 17 3.52 1.56 5.92
C MET A 17 3.84 3.03 5.62
N ARG A 18 4.71 3.65 6.41
CA ARG A 18 5.18 5.03 6.17
C ARG A 18 5.88 5.18 4.83
N LEU A 19 6.76 4.23 4.50
CA LEU A 19 7.50 4.23 3.23
C LEU A 19 6.59 3.98 2.04
N LEU A 20 5.57 3.12 2.17
CA LEU A 20 4.58 2.89 1.12
C LEU A 20 3.79 4.17 0.84
N LEU A 21 3.26 4.82 1.88
CA LEU A 21 2.52 6.08 1.74
C LEU A 21 3.37 7.17 1.07
N ALA A 22 4.65 7.25 1.41
CA ALA A 22 5.58 8.21 0.80
C ALA A 22 5.87 7.93 -0.69
N ARG A 23 5.67 6.68 -1.16
CA ARG A 23 5.86 6.28 -2.56
C ARG A 23 4.61 6.44 -3.42
N LEU A 24 3.45 6.72 -2.82
CA LEU A 24 2.23 6.89 -3.60
C LEU A 24 2.31 8.16 -4.46
N PRO A 25 1.84 8.10 -5.73
CA PRO A 25 1.90 9.25 -6.62
C PRO A 25 1.04 10.39 -6.08
N THR A 26 1.65 11.56 -5.90
CA THR A 26 0.96 12.80 -5.51
C THR A 26 0.48 13.62 -6.71
N LYS A 27 0.86 13.20 -7.92
CA LYS A 27 0.45 13.79 -9.19
C LYS A 27 -0.02 12.70 -10.13
N PRO A 28 -1.11 12.93 -10.88
CA PRO A 28 -1.56 11.98 -11.88
C PRO A 28 -0.44 11.81 -12.94
N PRO A 29 0.01 10.56 -13.19
CA PRO A 29 1.13 10.29 -14.10
C PRO A 29 0.79 10.60 -15.56
N THR A 30 -0.50 10.61 -15.91
CA THR A 30 -1.00 10.99 -17.23
C THR A 30 -2.20 11.93 -17.12
N PRO A 31 -2.36 12.89 -18.05
CA PRO A 31 -3.57 13.71 -18.12
C PRO A 31 -4.81 12.82 -18.29
N GLY A 32 -5.80 12.98 -17.41
CA GLY A 32 -7.04 12.18 -17.42
C GLY A 32 -7.00 10.89 -16.58
N MET A 33 -5.93 10.62 -15.84
CA MET A 33 -5.89 9.55 -14.85
C MET A 33 -6.14 10.10 -13.45
N ASP A 34 -7.24 9.70 -12.81
CA ASP A 34 -7.50 10.05 -11.42
C ASP A 34 -6.55 9.32 -10.46
N LEU A 35 -6.08 10.05 -9.46
CA LEU A 35 -5.36 9.46 -8.32
C LEU A 35 -6.36 8.73 -7.41
N PRO A 36 -5.95 7.62 -6.78
CA PRO A 36 -6.79 6.99 -5.78
C PRO A 36 -6.98 7.92 -4.59
N ASP A 37 -8.21 8.05 -4.10
CA ASP A 37 -8.46 8.67 -2.79
C ASP A 37 -7.74 7.87 -1.71
N ILE A 38 -6.85 8.52 -0.97
CA ILE A 38 -6.08 7.90 0.12
C ILE A 38 -6.52 8.51 1.43
N THR A 39 -7.02 7.66 2.33
CA THR A 39 -7.34 8.03 3.70
C THR A 39 -6.36 7.35 4.65
N THR A 40 -5.92 8.07 5.67
CA THR A 40 -5.00 7.54 6.68
C THR A 40 -5.61 7.75 8.06
N LYS A 41 -5.46 6.76 8.94
CA LYS A 41 -5.93 6.82 10.32
C LYS A 41 -4.85 6.29 11.25
N THR A 42 -4.63 7.01 12.33
CA THR A 42 -3.71 6.60 13.38
C THR A 42 -4.38 5.61 14.31
N VAL A 43 -3.71 4.49 14.58
CA VAL A 43 -4.12 3.52 15.61
C VAL A 43 -3.05 3.43 16.71
N ALA A 44 -3.47 2.94 17.88
CA ALA A 44 -2.64 2.92 19.09
C ALA A 44 -1.54 1.85 19.07
N SER A 45 -1.70 0.76 18.31
CA SER A 45 -0.78 -0.38 18.32
C SER A 45 -0.65 -1.05 16.96
N ASP A 46 0.45 -1.79 16.78
CA ASP A 46 0.75 -2.53 15.54
C ASP A 46 -0.29 -3.62 15.23
N THR A 47 -0.95 -4.17 16.25
CA THR A 47 -1.97 -5.21 16.11
C THR A 47 -3.27 -4.73 15.47
N LEU A 48 -3.49 -3.41 15.45
CA LEU A 48 -4.66 -2.77 14.87
C LEU A 48 -4.39 -2.21 13.47
N GLN A 49 -3.19 -2.47 12.92
CA GLN A 49 -2.84 -1.98 11.60
C GLN A 49 -3.66 -2.70 10.52
N LYS A 50 -4.08 -1.94 9.52
CA LYS A 50 -4.95 -2.40 8.46
C LYS A 50 -4.68 -1.62 7.18
N ILE A 51 -4.68 -2.32 6.06
CA ILE A 51 -4.68 -1.71 4.72
C ILE A 51 -5.94 -2.19 4.00
N GLU A 52 -6.66 -1.24 3.43
CA GLU A 52 -7.82 -1.51 2.61
C GLU A 52 -7.69 -0.80 1.26
N VAL A 53 -7.61 -1.59 0.19
CA VAL A 53 -7.52 -1.09 -1.19
C VAL A 53 -8.74 -1.55 -1.96
N THR A 54 -9.52 -0.61 -2.46
CA THR A 54 -10.57 -0.86 -3.45
C THR A 54 -10.04 -0.55 -4.83
N TYR A 55 -10.07 -1.55 -5.70
CA TYR A 55 -9.55 -1.52 -7.06
C TYR A 55 -10.62 -0.93 -8.01
N LYS A 56 -10.21 -0.45 -9.19
CA LYS A 56 -11.16 0.07 -10.21
C LYS A 56 -12.19 -0.97 -10.66
N ASN A 57 -11.81 -2.26 -10.67
CA ASN A 57 -12.69 -3.39 -10.95
C ASN A 57 -13.62 -3.75 -9.75
N LYS A 58 -13.68 -2.90 -8.72
CA LYS A 58 -14.44 -3.08 -7.46
C LYS A 58 -13.97 -4.24 -6.59
N GLN A 59 -12.85 -4.88 -6.92
CA GLN A 59 -12.22 -5.83 -5.99
C GLN A 59 -11.71 -5.08 -4.77
N LYS A 60 -11.55 -5.81 -3.67
CA LYS A 60 -11.12 -5.26 -2.38
C LYS A 60 -10.01 -6.13 -1.80
N LEU A 61 -8.85 -5.54 -1.56
CA LEU A 61 -7.76 -6.15 -0.82
C LEU A 61 -7.82 -5.61 0.61
N VAL A 62 -7.87 -6.52 1.57
CA VAL A 62 -7.81 -6.20 2.99
C VAL A 62 -6.62 -6.94 3.58
N LEU A 63 -5.68 -6.18 4.16
CA LEU A 63 -4.55 -6.70 4.91
C LEU A 63 -4.70 -6.22 6.35
N ASP A 64 -5.35 -7.03 7.19
CA ASP A 64 -5.48 -6.76 8.63
C ASP A 64 -4.20 -7.22 9.35
N HIS A 65 -4.22 -8.37 10.03
CA HIS A 65 -3.05 -8.90 10.77
C HIS A 65 -1.79 -9.09 9.93
N LEU A 66 -1.95 -9.30 8.61
CA LEU A 66 -0.82 -9.39 7.69
C LEU A 66 -0.08 -8.06 7.53
N ALA A 67 -0.75 -6.92 7.73
CA ALA A 67 -0.09 -5.61 7.67
C ALA A 67 0.85 -5.40 8.86
N SER A 68 0.60 -6.04 10.00
CA SER A 68 1.45 -5.99 11.22
C SER A 68 2.79 -6.72 11.07
N GLU A 69 2.91 -7.61 10.09
CA GLU A 69 4.12 -8.37 9.79
C GLU A 69 4.68 -8.07 8.39
N ALA A 70 4.05 -7.15 7.65
CA ALA A 70 4.38 -6.93 6.26
C ALA A 70 5.69 -6.17 6.04
N ASN A 71 6.50 -6.68 5.12
CA ASN A 71 7.62 -5.97 4.54
C ASN A 71 7.19 -5.01 3.44
N LEU A 72 7.95 -3.94 3.25
CA LEU A 72 7.68 -2.93 2.21
C LEU A 72 7.58 -3.56 0.81
N SER A 73 8.44 -4.51 0.47
CA SER A 73 8.43 -5.21 -0.82
C SER A 73 7.11 -5.96 -1.06
N ASP A 74 6.61 -6.67 -0.05
CA ASP A 74 5.33 -7.37 -0.12
C ASP A 74 4.15 -6.41 -0.24
N LEU A 75 4.18 -5.30 0.52
CA LEU A 75 3.17 -4.26 0.42
C LEU A 75 3.14 -3.61 -0.97
N VAL A 76 4.30 -3.27 -1.52
CA VAL A 76 4.40 -2.68 -2.86
C VAL A 76 3.90 -3.64 -3.92
N LYS A 77 4.19 -4.95 -3.84
CA LYS A 77 3.66 -5.94 -4.79
C LYS A 77 2.13 -6.05 -4.71
N LYS A 78 1.57 -6.10 -3.50
CA LYS A 78 0.12 -6.27 -3.29
C LYS A 78 -0.68 -5.01 -3.61
N VAL A 79 -0.12 -3.83 -3.35
CA VAL A 79 -0.77 -2.53 -3.61
C VAL A 79 -0.46 -2.02 -5.03
N GLY A 80 0.72 -2.31 -5.57
CA GLY A 80 1.12 -1.93 -6.93
C GLY A 80 0.29 -2.64 -8.00
N THR A 81 0.03 -3.94 -7.82
CA THR A 81 -0.94 -4.68 -8.66
C THR A 81 -2.36 -4.07 -8.60
N ALA A 82 -2.67 -3.28 -7.56
CA ALA A 82 -3.94 -2.57 -7.45
C ALA A 82 -4.03 -1.25 -8.21
N ILE A 83 -2.89 -0.61 -8.46
CA ILE A 83 -2.81 0.67 -9.16
C ILE A 83 -2.74 0.43 -10.68
N ASP A 84 -2.06 -0.64 -11.12
CA ASP A 84 -1.83 -0.92 -12.54
C ASP A 84 -2.95 -1.71 -13.23
N GLY A 85 -3.84 -2.39 -12.50
CA GLY A 85 -4.92 -3.17 -13.12
C GLY A 85 -4.45 -4.27 -14.09
N ALA A 86 -3.19 -4.69 -13.99
CA ALA A 86 -2.59 -5.67 -14.88
C ALA A 86 -2.52 -7.04 -14.20
N ASP A 87 -3.19 -8.01 -14.81
CA ASP A 87 -2.70 -9.38 -14.85
C ASP A 87 -1.26 -9.33 -15.39
N ILE A 88 -0.27 -9.58 -14.53
CA ILE A 88 1.11 -9.79 -14.96
C ILE A 88 1.61 -11.05 -14.28
N GLY A 89 1.39 -12.15 -14.99
CA GLY A 89 2.31 -13.26 -14.95
C GLY A 89 3.74 -12.78 -15.18
N HIS A 90 4.67 -13.44 -14.50
CA HIS A 90 6.11 -13.47 -14.74
C HIS A 90 6.87 -12.12 -14.80
N GLY A 91 7.66 -11.90 -13.74
CA GLY A 91 9.02 -11.39 -13.84
C GLY A 91 9.21 -9.95 -14.31
N THR A 92 9.48 -9.04 -13.39
CA THR A 92 10.46 -7.98 -13.65
C THR A 92 11.30 -7.70 -12.41
N ASP A 93 12.60 -7.83 -12.64
CA ASP A 93 13.73 -7.55 -11.77
C ASP A 93 13.79 -6.04 -11.48
N PHE A 94 13.86 -5.65 -10.21
CA PHE A 94 14.09 -4.26 -9.81
C PHE A 94 15.55 -4.13 -9.37
N GLU A 95 16.42 -3.75 -10.31
CA GLU A 95 17.81 -3.37 -10.06
C GLU A 95 17.84 -1.96 -9.44
N LEU A 96 18.39 -1.84 -8.23
CA LEU A 96 18.71 -0.57 -7.59
C LEU A 96 20.17 -0.23 -7.94
N LYS A 97 20.37 0.86 -8.71
CA LYS A 97 21.67 1.52 -8.86
C LYS A 97 22.03 2.35 -7.63
#